data_AF-G5GPU2-F1
#
_entry.id   AF-G5GPU2-F1
#
_cell.length_a   1.000
_cell.length_b   1.000
_cell.length_c   1.000
_cell.angle_alpha   90.00
_cell.angle_beta   90.00
_cell.angle_gamma   90.00
#
_symmetry.space_group_name_H-M   'P 1'
#
loop_
_entity.id
_entity.type
_entity.pdbx_description
1 polymer ?
#
loop_
_entity_poly.entity_id
_entity_poly.type
_entity_poly.pdbx_seq_one_letter_code
_entity_poly.pdbx_strand_id
1 'polypeptide(L)'
;MRKDFLLRGSLAAALMGLCILTMTNGEARRTHDPETSTKIRTERGTADADSNDFRSRIDALMKEAKAAELEQNQKPLFSVPQTLSEYDTAIIGTPLASQEQCVNYLLSVNPYPAISVTPRELVAYYYEEGTREGIRPDVAFAQALKETGFFRYGGTVTPDQNNYCGLGTTSATVKGAYFANSRIGVRAHIQHLSRIRVDASAHSARG
;
A
#
# COMPACT_ATOMS: atom_id res chain seq x y z
N MET A 1 32.95 -52.32 -4.04
CA MET A 1 31.69 -52.70 -3.33
C MET A 1 30.52 -52.17 -4.13
N ARG A 2 29.78 -53.06 -4.82
CA ARG A 2 28.50 -52.74 -5.46
C ARG A 2 27.40 -52.80 -4.42
N LYS A 3 26.43 -51.87 -4.50
CA LYS A 3 25.09 -52.01 -3.94
C LYS A 3 24.11 -51.41 -4.94
N ASP A 4 23.45 -52.28 -5.69
CA ASP A 4 22.19 -52.02 -6.38
C ASP A 4 21.07 -52.00 -5.34
N PHE A 5 20.03 -51.15 -5.46
CA PHE A 5 18.66 -51.44 -5.00
C PHE A 5 17.64 -50.39 -5.52
N LEU A 6 16.81 -50.83 -6.48
CA LEU A 6 15.35 -50.61 -6.66
C LEU A 6 14.78 -49.18 -6.47
N LEU A 7 14.33 -48.48 -7.51
CA LEU A 7 13.08 -48.64 -8.28
C LEU A 7 11.79 -48.62 -7.43
N ARG A 8 11.09 -47.46 -7.40
CA ARG A 8 9.63 -47.37 -7.33
C ARG A 8 9.15 -46.15 -8.13
N GLY A 9 8.48 -46.43 -9.24
CA GLY A 9 7.67 -45.45 -9.97
C GLY A 9 6.25 -45.36 -9.41
N SER A 10 5.57 -44.27 -9.75
CA SER A 10 4.12 -44.13 -9.94
C SER A 10 3.93 -42.77 -10.63
N LEU A 11 3.76 -42.70 -11.96
CA LEU A 11 2.55 -42.91 -12.76
C LEU A 11 1.40 -41.94 -12.44
N ALA A 12 1.27 -40.95 -13.34
CA ALA A 12 0.07 -40.36 -13.92
C ALA A 12 -1.16 -40.01 -13.05
N ALA A 13 -1.60 -38.75 -13.17
CA ALA A 13 -2.95 -38.43 -13.68
C ALA A 13 -3.03 -36.96 -14.09
N ALA A 14 -3.14 -36.73 -15.40
CA ALA A 14 -3.61 -35.48 -15.98
C ALA A 14 -5.13 -35.39 -15.82
N LEU A 15 -5.66 -34.20 -15.50
CA LEU A 15 -7.05 -33.86 -15.78
C LEU A 15 -7.13 -32.36 -16.10
N MET A 16 -7.02 -32.09 -17.39
CA MET A 16 -7.38 -30.85 -18.06
C MET A 16 -8.90 -30.64 -17.91
N GLY A 17 -9.30 -29.68 -17.08
CA GLY A 17 -10.68 -29.19 -16.99
C GLY A 17 -10.85 -27.92 -17.82
N LEU A 18 -10.87 -28.06 -19.14
CA LEU A 18 -11.25 -27.00 -20.07
C LEU A 18 -12.78 -26.97 -20.18
N CYS A 19 -13.43 -26.11 -19.40
CA CYS A 19 -14.85 -25.79 -19.59
C CYS A 19 -14.97 -24.55 -20.49
N ILE A 20 -15.01 -24.77 -21.80
CA ILE A 20 -15.51 -23.78 -22.77
C ILE A 20 -17.03 -23.83 -22.68
N LEU A 21 -17.64 -22.81 -22.07
CA LEU A 21 -19.06 -22.53 -22.26
C LEU A 21 -19.21 -21.52 -23.39
N THR A 22 -19.85 -22.00 -24.45
CA THR A 22 -20.23 -21.31 -25.67
C THR A 22 -21.04 -20.04 -25.40
N MET A 23 -20.72 -18.99 -26.14
CA MET A 23 -21.48 -17.74 -26.15
C MET A 23 -22.89 -17.97 -26.68
N THR A 24 -23.91 -17.57 -25.92
CA THR A 24 -25.26 -17.38 -26.44
C THR A 24 -25.46 -15.89 -26.71
N ASN A 25 -25.43 -15.50 -27.98
CA ASN A 25 -25.91 -14.19 -28.41
C ASN A 25 -27.43 -14.18 -28.30
N GLY A 26 -27.94 -13.65 -27.20
CA GLY A 26 -29.35 -13.25 -27.06
C GLY A 26 -29.57 -11.94 -27.80
N GLU A 27 -30.11 -12.05 -29.02
CA GLU A 27 -30.49 -10.93 -29.87
C GLU A 27 -31.72 -10.21 -29.29
N ALA A 28 -31.48 -9.20 -28.45
CA ALA A 28 -32.53 -8.29 -28.00
C ALA A 28 -32.81 -7.25 -29.09
N ARG A 29 -33.61 -7.61 -30.10
CA ARG A 29 -34.34 -6.62 -30.89
C ARG A 29 -35.37 -5.95 -29.99
N ARG A 30 -35.06 -4.76 -29.46
CA ARG A 30 -36.09 -3.80 -29.04
C ARG A 30 -36.13 -2.67 -30.04
N THR A 31 -37.23 -2.70 -30.79
CA THR A 31 -37.82 -1.70 -31.65
C THR A 31 -37.53 -0.27 -31.19
N HIS A 32 -37.01 0.54 -32.10
CA HIS A 32 -36.91 1.99 -32.00
C HIS A 32 -38.32 2.58 -31.98
N ASP A 33 -38.74 3.10 -30.83
CA ASP A 33 -39.97 3.91 -30.66
C ASP A 33 -39.61 5.39 -30.91
N PRO A 34 -40.16 6.06 -31.94
CA PRO A 34 -39.79 7.43 -32.27
C PRO A 34 -40.49 8.52 -31.41
N GLU A 35 -41.25 8.16 -30.38
CA GLU A 35 -42.10 9.12 -29.62
C GLU A 35 -41.53 9.56 -28.24
N THR A 36 -40.22 9.45 -28.00
CA THR A 36 -39.57 10.15 -26.86
C THR A 36 -38.66 11.27 -27.34
N SER A 37 -39.19 12.13 -28.21
CA SER A 37 -38.63 13.47 -28.42
C SER A 37 -38.95 14.30 -27.18
N THR A 38 -38.04 14.32 -26.21
CA THR A 38 -38.08 15.28 -25.10
C THR A 38 -37.94 16.69 -25.68
N LYS A 39 -39.07 17.34 -25.98
CA LYS A 39 -39.15 18.77 -26.23
C LYS A 39 -38.62 19.47 -24.97
N ILE A 40 -37.37 19.91 -25.01
CA ILE A 40 -36.86 20.87 -24.03
C ILE A 40 -37.58 22.19 -24.31
N ARG A 41 -38.72 22.37 -23.68
CA ARG A 41 -39.43 23.64 -23.66
C ARG A 41 -38.69 24.53 -22.67
N THR A 42 -37.91 25.47 -23.20
CA THR A 42 -37.31 26.54 -22.40
C THR A 42 -38.41 27.53 -22.02
N GLU A 43 -39.20 27.19 -21.00
CA GLU A 43 -39.99 28.19 -20.30
C GLU A 43 -38.97 29.09 -19.58
N ARG A 44 -38.75 30.31 -20.08
CA ARG A 44 -38.19 31.39 -19.27
C ARG A 44 -39.30 31.83 -18.30
N GLY A 45 -39.58 30.96 -17.33
CA GLY A 45 -40.50 31.21 -16.24
C GLY A 45 -39.76 31.87 -15.10
N THR A 46 -40.08 33.12 -14.82
CA THR A 46 -39.80 33.77 -13.54
C THR A 46 -40.50 32.97 -12.45
N ALA A 47 -39.75 32.16 -11.70
CA ALA A 47 -40.26 31.42 -10.56
C ALA A 47 -39.46 31.84 -9.32
N ASP A 48 -39.97 32.87 -8.66
CA ASP A 48 -39.72 33.13 -7.24
C ASP A 48 -40.34 32.00 -6.39
N ALA A 49 -39.77 30.81 -6.49
CA ALA A 49 -40.19 29.63 -5.75
C ALA A 49 -38.95 28.98 -5.11
N ASP A 50 -38.72 29.42 -3.88
CA ASP A 50 -38.00 28.79 -2.78
C ASP A 50 -36.48 28.58 -2.90
N SER A 51 -35.75 29.70 -2.75
CA SER A 51 -34.34 29.67 -2.35
C SER A 51 -34.09 28.86 -1.06
N ASN A 52 -35.13 28.60 -0.24
CA ASN A 52 -35.03 27.78 0.95
C ASN A 52 -34.92 26.28 0.65
N ASP A 53 -35.55 25.77 -0.42
CA ASP A 53 -35.51 24.34 -0.76
C ASP A 53 -34.10 23.92 -1.21
N PHE A 54 -33.48 24.72 -2.08
CA PHE A 54 -32.12 24.46 -2.54
C PHE A 54 -31.08 24.56 -1.41
N ARG A 55 -31.21 25.57 -0.54
CA ARG A 55 -30.33 25.71 0.64
C ARG A 55 -30.51 24.57 1.63
N SER A 56 -31.76 24.18 1.89
CA SER A 56 -32.07 23.06 2.79
C SER A 56 -31.53 21.73 2.28
N ARG A 57 -31.54 21.53 0.95
CA ARG A 57 -30.93 20.36 0.31
C ARG A 57 -29.39 20.37 0.39
N ILE A 58 -28.76 21.53 0.23
CA ILE A 58 -27.31 21.68 0.44
C ILE A 58 -26.96 21.38 1.91
N ASP A 59 -27.71 21.94 2.87
CA ASP A 59 -27.46 21.74 4.29
C ASP A 59 -27.64 20.27 4.69
N ALA A 60 -28.62 19.58 4.12
CA ALA A 60 -28.81 18.14 4.31
C ALA A 60 -27.61 17.33 3.79
N LEU A 61 -27.11 17.64 2.59
CA LEU A 61 -25.93 16.99 2.01
C LEU A 61 -24.66 17.27 2.82
N MET A 62 -24.48 18.51 3.31
CA MET A 62 -23.35 18.86 4.18
C MET A 62 -23.44 18.18 5.54
N LYS A 63 -24.66 17.98 6.07
CA LYS A 63 -24.89 17.25 7.31
C LYS A 63 -24.66 15.76 7.16
N GLU A 64 -25.07 15.18 6.04
CA GLU A 64 -24.82 13.78 5.70
C GLU A 64 -23.33 13.52 5.48
N ALA A 65 -22.62 14.43 4.79
CA ALA A 65 -21.16 14.38 4.66
C ALA A 65 -20.44 14.49 6.01
N LYS A 66 -20.88 15.41 6.89
CA LYS A 66 -20.36 15.52 8.27
C LYS A 66 -20.66 14.30 9.13
N ALA A 67 -21.84 13.70 8.98
CA ALA A 67 -22.20 12.47 9.69
C ALA A 67 -21.37 11.29 9.21
N ALA A 68 -21.12 11.18 7.90
CA ALA A 68 -20.21 10.20 7.33
C ALA A 68 -18.75 10.42 7.76
N GLU A 69 -18.29 11.67 7.87
CA GLU A 69 -16.98 12.02 8.46
C GLU A 69 -16.89 11.64 9.95
N LEU A 70 -17.98 11.77 10.71
CA LEU A 70 -18.04 11.38 12.13
C LEU A 70 -18.10 9.86 12.32
N GLU A 71 -18.75 9.13 11.41
CA GLU A 71 -18.75 7.67 11.39
C GLU A 71 -17.39 7.12 10.94
N GLN A 72 -16.69 7.77 10.01
CA GLN A 72 -15.30 7.43 9.65
C GLN A 72 -14.28 7.75 10.77
N ASN A 73 -14.61 8.67 11.69
CA ASN A 73 -13.79 9.00 12.86
C ASN A 73 -14.00 8.05 14.06
N GLN A 74 -14.78 6.98 13.91
CA GLN A 74 -14.84 5.92 14.91
C GLN A 74 -13.48 5.21 14.95
N LYS A 75 -12.66 5.62 15.93
CA LYS A 75 -11.29 5.17 16.14
C LYS A 75 -11.16 3.64 16.01
N PRO A 76 -10.21 3.14 15.23
CA PRO A 76 -9.98 1.70 15.13
C PRO A 76 -9.66 1.12 16.52
N LEU A 77 -10.11 -0.12 16.76
CA LEU A 77 -9.97 -0.86 18.03
C LEU A 77 -8.52 -1.00 18.54
N PHE A 78 -7.54 -0.62 17.73
CA PHE A 78 -6.14 -0.46 18.10
C PHE A 78 -5.68 0.96 17.78
N SER A 79 -5.56 1.81 18.81
CA SER A 79 -4.96 3.13 18.67
C SER A 79 -3.44 2.98 18.59
N VAL A 80 -2.87 3.11 17.40
CA VAL A 80 -1.42 3.33 17.27
C VAL A 80 -1.09 4.61 18.05
N PRO A 81 -0.03 4.63 18.88
CA PRO A 81 0.39 5.84 19.58
C PRO A 81 0.55 7.01 18.59
N GLN A 82 0.00 8.18 18.92
CA GLN A 82 0.20 9.35 18.06
C GLN A 82 1.60 9.89 18.28
N THR A 83 2.33 10.13 17.20
CA THR A 83 3.65 10.77 17.26
C THR A 83 3.45 12.25 17.60
N LEU A 84 4.09 12.71 18.67
CA LEU A 84 3.79 14.02 19.25
C LEU A 84 4.69 15.16 18.71
N SER A 85 5.89 14.86 18.19
CA SER A 85 6.79 15.89 17.66
C SER A 85 7.84 15.36 16.67
N GLU A 86 8.51 16.26 15.95
CA GLU A 86 9.63 15.96 15.03
C GLU A 86 10.84 15.31 15.73
N TYR A 87 11.04 15.57 17.03
CA TYR A 87 12.12 14.97 17.82
C TYR A 87 11.77 13.57 18.35
N ASP A 88 10.58 13.09 18.05
CA ASP A 88 10.15 11.77 18.44
C ASP A 88 10.78 10.73 17.48
N THR A 89 11.86 10.11 17.95
CA THR A 89 12.54 9.00 17.28
C THR A 89 11.81 7.67 17.47
N ALA A 90 10.60 7.67 18.06
CA ALA A 90 9.81 6.47 18.15
C ALA A 90 9.54 5.90 16.75
N ILE A 91 9.88 4.62 16.58
CA ILE A 91 9.59 3.85 15.36
C ILE A 91 8.09 3.51 15.28
N ILE A 92 7.39 3.54 16.42
CA ILE A 92 5.95 3.34 16.53
C ILE A 92 5.28 4.70 16.44
N GLY A 93 4.24 4.80 15.62
CA GLY A 93 3.36 5.95 15.64
C GLY A 93 2.76 6.33 14.30
N THR A 94 2.15 7.50 14.26
CA THR A 94 1.62 8.11 13.03
C THR A 94 2.75 8.76 12.22
N PRO A 95 2.78 8.59 10.89
CA PRO A 95 3.77 9.28 10.06
C PRO A 95 3.66 10.80 10.18
N LEU A 96 4.80 11.48 10.17
CA LEU A 96 4.89 12.94 10.12
C LEU A 96 5.00 13.45 8.67
N ALA A 97 5.73 12.74 7.83
CA ALA A 97 5.80 13.03 6.41
C ALA A 97 4.58 12.45 5.67
N SER A 98 4.17 13.07 4.56
CA SER A 98 3.26 12.49 3.59
C SER A 98 4.00 11.65 2.54
N GLN A 99 3.28 10.77 1.83
CA GLN A 99 3.87 9.97 0.75
C GLN A 99 4.54 10.87 -0.31
N GLU A 100 3.89 11.98 -0.66
CA GLU A 100 4.41 12.92 -1.66
C GLU A 100 5.69 13.61 -1.18
N GLN A 101 5.77 13.98 0.11
CA GLN A 101 6.99 14.52 0.69
C GLN A 101 8.13 13.50 0.63
N CYS A 102 7.86 12.23 0.95
CA CYS A 102 8.85 11.16 0.83
C CYS A 102 9.36 10.99 -0.62
N VAL A 103 8.45 10.98 -1.59
CA VAL A 103 8.80 10.86 -3.02
C VAL A 103 9.61 12.06 -3.48
N ASN A 104 9.16 13.28 -3.19
CA ASN A 104 9.83 14.51 -3.60
C ASN A 104 11.22 14.61 -2.98
N TYR A 105 11.38 14.21 -1.73
CA TYR A 105 12.67 14.19 -1.05
C TYR A 105 13.64 13.18 -1.67
N LEU A 106 13.16 11.96 -1.98
CA LEU A 106 13.98 10.98 -2.70
C LEU A 106 14.44 11.55 -4.06
N LEU A 107 13.52 12.10 -4.85
CA LEU A 107 13.81 12.56 -6.20
C LEU A 107 14.67 13.83 -6.24
N SER A 108 14.58 14.69 -5.23
CA SER A 108 15.45 15.87 -5.14
C SER A 108 16.91 15.50 -4.92
N VAL A 109 17.16 14.39 -4.22
CA VAL A 109 18.52 13.89 -3.94
C VAL A 109 18.98 12.93 -5.03
N ASN A 110 18.13 11.98 -5.46
CA ASN A 110 18.42 11.01 -6.50
C ASN A 110 17.29 10.98 -7.56
N PRO A 111 17.48 11.66 -8.71
CA PRO A 111 16.49 11.66 -9.79
C PRO A 111 16.28 10.29 -10.46
N TYR A 112 17.26 9.37 -10.34
CA TYR A 112 17.25 8.05 -10.99
C TYR A 112 17.59 6.94 -9.99
N PRO A 113 16.70 6.65 -9.02
CA PRO A 113 16.93 5.59 -8.05
C PRO A 113 16.91 4.21 -8.72
N ALA A 114 17.88 3.35 -8.37
CA ALA A 114 17.94 1.99 -8.88
C ALA A 114 16.99 1.07 -8.08
N ILE A 115 15.70 1.19 -8.39
CA ILE A 115 14.62 0.42 -7.77
C ILE A 115 13.81 -0.29 -8.85
N SER A 116 13.23 -1.44 -8.51
CA SER A 116 12.48 -2.29 -9.45
C SER A 116 11.04 -1.83 -9.70
N VAL A 117 10.58 -0.79 -8.99
CA VAL A 117 9.25 -0.17 -9.10
C VAL A 117 9.42 1.35 -9.10
N THR A 118 8.36 2.13 -9.36
CA THR A 118 8.45 3.59 -9.29
C THR A 118 8.68 4.08 -7.84
N PRO A 119 9.26 5.28 -7.64
CA PRO A 119 9.40 5.88 -6.31
C PRO A 119 8.07 6.00 -5.56
N ARG A 120 7.00 6.33 -6.27
CA ARG A 120 5.65 6.45 -5.70
C ARG A 120 5.12 5.09 -5.23
N GLU A 121 5.28 4.04 -6.03
CA GLU A 121 4.88 2.68 -5.63
C GLU A 121 5.67 2.18 -4.43
N LEU A 122 7.00 2.41 -4.42
CA LEU A 122 7.83 1.99 -3.29
C LEU A 122 7.38 2.67 -1.99
N VAL A 123 7.16 3.99 -2.01
CA VAL A 123 6.65 4.73 -0.86
C VAL A 123 5.26 4.24 -0.46
N ALA A 124 4.37 3.98 -1.42
CA ALA A 124 3.05 3.43 -1.12
C ALA A 124 3.15 2.09 -0.35
N TYR A 125 4.05 1.18 -0.75
CA TYR A 125 4.28 -0.06 0.00
C TYR A 125 4.75 0.18 1.43
N TYR A 126 5.60 1.18 1.67
CA TYR A 126 6.02 1.53 3.03
C TYR A 126 4.83 1.97 3.88
N TYR A 127 3.94 2.80 3.34
CA TYR A 127 2.76 3.27 4.05
C TYR A 127 1.76 2.15 4.32
N GLU A 128 1.49 1.30 3.34
CA GLU A 128 0.62 0.14 3.52
C GLU A 128 1.13 -0.80 4.61
N GLU A 129 2.39 -1.24 4.52
CA GLU A 129 2.96 -2.22 5.44
C GLU A 129 3.24 -1.60 6.82
N GLY A 130 3.73 -0.36 6.88
CA GLY A 130 3.97 0.38 8.12
C GLY A 130 2.68 0.60 8.91
N THR A 131 1.64 1.12 8.26
CA THR A 131 0.33 1.30 8.91
C THR A 131 -0.25 -0.01 9.41
N ARG A 132 -0.12 -1.11 8.64
CA ARG A 132 -0.60 -2.43 9.06
C ARG A 132 0.06 -2.93 10.34
N GLU A 133 1.34 -2.65 10.52
CA GLU A 133 2.14 -3.14 11.65
C GLU A 133 2.25 -2.09 12.79
N GLY A 134 1.64 -0.91 12.62
CA GLY A 134 1.74 0.21 13.57
C GLY A 134 3.13 0.87 13.62
N ILE A 135 3.90 0.72 12.55
CA ILE A 135 5.26 1.28 12.38
C ILE A 135 5.18 2.52 11.52
N ARG A 136 5.93 3.55 11.90
CA ARG A 136 6.04 4.80 11.15
C ARG A 136 6.67 4.57 9.78
N PRO A 137 5.89 4.70 8.68
CA PRO A 137 6.39 4.39 7.35
C PRO A 137 7.41 5.42 6.86
N ASP A 138 7.31 6.68 7.30
CA ASP A 138 8.25 7.76 7.03
C ASP A 138 9.63 7.50 7.63
N VAL A 139 9.68 7.02 8.88
CA VAL A 139 10.94 6.64 9.56
C VAL A 139 11.57 5.42 8.89
N ALA A 140 10.79 4.38 8.61
CA ALA A 140 11.29 3.18 7.93
C ALA A 140 11.80 3.50 6.51
N PHE A 141 11.13 4.39 5.79
CA PHE A 141 11.58 4.87 4.49
C PHE A 141 12.86 5.70 4.60
N ALA A 142 12.96 6.61 5.57
CA ALA A 142 14.19 7.37 5.82
C ALA A 142 15.38 6.46 6.15
N GLN A 143 15.16 5.40 6.92
CA GLN A 143 16.18 4.38 7.18
C GLN A 143 16.61 3.69 5.88
N ALA A 144 15.66 3.33 5.01
CA ALA A 144 16.00 2.75 3.71
C ALA A 144 16.82 3.68 2.82
N LEU A 145 16.53 4.99 2.82
CA LEU A 145 17.34 5.98 2.12
C LEU A 145 18.78 6.00 2.66
N LYS A 146 18.95 5.92 3.99
CA LYS A 146 20.27 5.90 4.62
C LYS A 146 21.06 4.63 4.26
N GLU A 147 20.45 3.46 4.43
CA GLU A 147 21.09 2.17 4.20
C GLU A 147 21.48 1.94 2.73
N THR A 148 20.65 2.41 1.79
CA THR A 148 20.88 2.21 0.36
C THR A 148 21.63 3.36 -0.32
N GLY A 149 22.01 4.40 0.43
CA GLY A 149 22.59 5.61 -0.14
C GLY A 149 21.64 6.29 -1.15
N PHE A 150 20.36 6.40 -0.80
CA PHE A 150 19.27 6.87 -1.65
C PHE A 150 19.07 6.00 -2.90
N PHE A 151 19.12 4.68 -2.73
CA PHE A 151 19.04 3.69 -3.82
C PHE A 151 20.10 3.87 -4.91
N ARG A 152 21.26 4.43 -4.57
CA ARG A 152 22.48 4.36 -5.39
C ARG A 152 23.25 3.08 -5.14
N TYR A 153 23.10 2.53 -3.93
CA TYR A 153 23.88 1.43 -3.41
C TYR A 153 25.38 1.77 -3.38
N GLY A 154 26.19 0.89 -2.81
CA GLY A 154 27.60 1.19 -2.52
C GLY A 154 28.22 0.29 -1.44
N GLY A 155 27.38 -0.48 -0.74
CA GLY A 155 27.79 -1.58 0.12
C GLY A 155 27.54 -2.95 -0.52
N THR A 156 27.26 -3.95 0.31
CA THR A 156 27.02 -5.34 -0.11
C THR A 156 25.63 -5.61 -0.67
N VAL A 157 24.71 -4.66 -0.51
CA VAL A 157 23.36 -4.72 -1.04
C VAL A 157 23.31 -4.19 -2.47
N THR A 158 22.63 -4.91 -3.35
CA THR A 158 22.46 -4.55 -4.76
C THR A 158 20.98 -4.35 -5.12
N PRO A 159 20.66 -3.56 -6.17
CA PRO A 159 19.28 -3.26 -6.56
C PRO A 159 18.36 -4.49 -6.72
N ASP A 160 18.90 -5.58 -7.28
CA ASP A 160 18.19 -6.83 -7.55
C ASP A 160 17.76 -7.58 -6.28
N GLN A 161 18.33 -7.25 -5.13
CA GLN A 161 17.99 -7.91 -3.87
C GLN A 161 16.65 -7.45 -3.29
N ASN A 162 16.16 -6.26 -3.68
CA ASN A 162 15.03 -5.59 -3.02
C ASN A 162 15.19 -5.53 -1.48
N ASN A 163 16.43 -5.45 -0.98
CA ASN A 163 16.75 -5.48 0.45
C ASN A 163 17.05 -4.08 0.98
N TYR A 164 16.01 -3.38 1.42
CA TYR A 164 16.11 -1.96 1.75
C TYR A 164 16.63 -1.64 3.15
N CYS A 165 16.99 -2.65 3.95
CA CYS A 165 17.48 -2.47 5.33
C CYS A 165 18.75 -3.28 5.64
N GLY A 166 19.45 -3.79 4.61
CA GLY A 166 20.71 -4.51 4.84
C GLY A 166 20.54 -5.83 5.59
N LEU A 167 19.37 -6.47 5.51
CA LEU A 167 19.15 -7.73 6.23
C LEU A 167 20.15 -8.80 5.78
N GLY A 168 20.81 -9.42 6.76
CA GLY A 168 21.75 -10.52 6.52
C GLY A 168 23.13 -10.09 6.02
N THR A 169 23.45 -8.80 5.99
CA THR A 169 24.83 -8.35 5.72
C THR A 169 25.68 -8.51 6.97
N THR A 170 26.33 -9.65 7.14
CA THR A 170 27.15 -9.94 8.34
C THR A 170 28.59 -9.46 8.20
N SER A 171 29.04 -9.12 6.98
CA SER A 171 30.34 -8.52 6.70
C SER A 171 30.32 -7.79 5.35
N ALA A 172 31.39 -7.05 5.03
CA ALA A 172 31.57 -6.37 3.74
C ALA A 172 31.65 -7.31 2.52
N THR A 173 31.65 -8.63 2.73
CA THR A 173 31.81 -9.64 1.67
C THR A 173 30.60 -10.57 1.55
N VAL A 174 29.73 -10.64 2.57
CA VAL A 174 28.54 -11.51 2.55
C VAL A 174 27.37 -10.74 1.96
N LYS A 175 26.84 -11.26 0.84
CA LYS A 175 25.61 -10.74 0.23
C LYS A 175 24.44 -10.92 1.20
N GLY A 176 23.64 -9.87 1.34
CA GLY A 176 22.44 -9.89 2.17
C GLY A 176 21.31 -10.76 1.60
N ALA A 177 20.16 -10.71 2.28
CA ALA A 177 18.94 -11.39 1.86
C ALA A 177 18.45 -10.88 0.50
N TYR A 178 17.75 -11.77 -0.22
CA TYR A 178 17.08 -11.49 -1.50
C TYR A 178 15.58 -11.61 -1.31
N PHE A 179 14.84 -10.64 -1.85
CA PHE A 179 13.38 -10.66 -1.86
C PHE A 179 12.85 -10.61 -3.29
N ALA A 180 11.82 -11.42 -3.55
CA ALA A 180 11.28 -11.64 -4.89
C ALA A 180 10.77 -10.36 -5.57
N ASN A 181 10.30 -9.39 -4.80
CA ASN A 181 9.86 -8.09 -5.30
C ASN A 181 9.95 -7.02 -4.19
N SER A 182 9.81 -5.74 -4.57
CA SER A 182 9.89 -4.60 -3.66
C SER A 182 8.92 -4.69 -2.49
N ARG A 183 7.68 -5.12 -2.73
CA ARG A 183 6.66 -5.21 -1.66
C ARG A 183 7.08 -6.19 -0.57
N ILE A 184 7.62 -7.34 -0.95
CA ILE A 184 8.15 -8.33 0.01
C ILE A 184 9.38 -7.77 0.74
N GLY A 185 10.27 -7.08 0.05
CA GLY A 185 11.42 -6.41 0.65
C GLY A 185 11.03 -5.36 1.70
N VAL A 186 10.05 -4.51 1.36
CA VAL A 186 9.48 -3.52 2.29
C VAL A 186 8.81 -4.19 3.49
N ARG A 187 8.00 -5.22 3.26
CA ARG A 187 7.38 -5.98 4.35
C ARG A 187 8.42 -6.58 5.29
N ALA A 188 9.47 -7.20 4.75
CA ALA A 188 10.54 -7.78 5.56
C ALA A 188 11.27 -6.72 6.40
N HIS A 189 11.50 -5.54 5.82
CA HIS A 189 12.05 -4.39 6.55
C HIS A 189 11.13 -3.96 7.70
N ILE A 190 9.86 -3.68 7.43
CA ILE A 190 8.91 -3.27 8.47
C ILE A 190 8.81 -4.32 9.58
N GLN A 191 8.72 -5.60 9.22
CA GLN A 191 8.64 -6.68 10.19
C GLN A 191 9.93 -6.83 11.02
N HIS A 192 11.10 -6.54 10.45
CA HIS A 192 12.34 -6.52 11.19
C HIS A 192 12.33 -5.44 12.28
N LEU A 193 11.87 -4.23 11.95
CA LEU A 193 11.68 -3.14 12.92
C LEU A 193 10.67 -3.52 14.01
N SER A 194 9.55 -4.16 13.62
CA SER A 194 8.55 -4.65 14.57
C SER A 194 9.06 -5.72 15.53
N ARG A 195 10.10 -6.49 15.18
CA ARG A 195 10.69 -7.49 16.09
C ARG A 195 11.61 -6.83 17.12
N ILE A 196 12.45 -5.89 16.71
CA ILE A 196 13.31 -5.11 17.62
C ILE A 196 12.44 -4.42 18.70
N ARG A 197 11.23 -4.00 18.33
CA ARG A 197 10.22 -3.42 19.24
C ARG A 197 9.88 -4.31 20.45
N VAL A 198 9.70 -5.62 20.25
CA VAL A 198 9.21 -6.52 21.32
C VAL A 198 10.26 -6.65 22.43
N ASP A 199 11.54 -6.65 22.06
CA ASP A 199 12.64 -6.83 23.00
C ASP A 199 12.92 -5.57 23.84
N ALA A 200 12.71 -4.38 23.26
CA ALA A 200 12.87 -3.11 23.99
C ALA A 200 11.82 -2.94 25.10
N SER A 201 10.57 -3.36 24.86
CA SER A 201 9.52 -3.35 25.90
C SER A 201 9.73 -4.41 26.98
N ALA A 202 10.41 -5.51 26.68
CA ALA A 202 10.68 -6.59 27.64
C ALA A 202 11.80 -6.25 28.66
N HIS A 203 12.68 -5.30 28.34
CA HIS A 203 13.70 -4.80 29.27
C HIS A 203 13.19 -3.74 30.25
N SER A 204 12.16 -2.97 29.90
CA SER A 204 11.60 -1.94 30.78
C SER A 204 10.71 -2.50 31.90
N ALA A 205 10.32 -3.78 31.84
CA ALA A 205 9.45 -4.42 32.84
C ALA A 205 10.21 -5.28 33.88
N ARG A 206 11.55 -5.21 33.91
CA ARG A 206 12.40 -5.91 34.91
C ARG A 206 13.29 -4.96 35.71
N GLY A 207 12.86 -3.71 35.90
CA GLY A 207 13.52 -2.70 36.74
C GLY A 207 12.70 -2.38 37.97
#